data_AF-K1V4B0-F1
#
_entry.id   AF-K1V4B0-F1
#
_cell.length_a   1.000
_cell.length_b   1.000
_cell.length_c   1.000
_cell.angle_alpha   90.00
_cell.angle_beta   90.00
_cell.angle_gamma   90.00
#
_symmetry.space_group_name_H-M   'P 1'
#
loop_
_entity.id
_entity.type
_entity.pdbx_description
1 polymer ?
#
loop_
_entity_poly.entity_id
_entity_poly.type
_entity_poly.pdbx_seq_one_letter_code
_entity_poly.pdbx_strand_id
1 'polypeptide(L)' 'MNLQNRTFAIIENGSWAVKSGDLMQKFVNNELKNMTVLNERLSLASSMGTDKRTELEALADAILESMK' A
#
# COMPACT_ATOMS: atom_id res chain seq x y z
N MET A 1 -7.96 3.81 22.53
CA MET A 1 -8.49 3.29 21.25
C MET A 1 -7.30 3.11 20.33
N ASN A 2 -7.01 1.89 19.89
CA ASN A 2 -5.90 1.62 18.98
C ASN A 2 -6.50 1.27 17.61
N LEU A 3 -5.82 1.64 16.52
CA LEU A 3 -6.26 1.33 15.15
C LEU A 3 -6.30 -0.20 14.97
N GLN A 4 -7.45 -0.76 14.61
CA GLN A 4 -7.69 -2.21 14.40
C GLN A 4 -8.77 -2.43 13.33
N ASN A 5 -8.81 -3.64 12.74
CA ASN A 5 -9.85 -4.07 11.78
C ASN A 5 -9.88 -3.21 10.51
N ARG A 6 -8.71 -2.88 9.94
CA ARG A 6 -8.61 -2.03 8.74
C ARG A 6 -7.78 -2.70 7.65
N THR A 7 -8.15 -2.39 6.41
CA THR A 7 -7.40 -2.75 5.21
C THR A 7 -6.46 -1.62 4.81
N PHE A 8 -5.24 -1.96 4.45
CA PHE A 8 -4.19 -1.04 4.02
C PHE A 8 -3.73 -1.39 2.60
N ALA A 9 -3.58 -0.37 1.77
CA ALA A 9 -2.79 -0.44 0.55
C ALA A 9 -1.48 0.31 0.77
N ILE A 10 -0.40 -0.13 0.13
CA ILE A 10 0.92 0.49 0.27
C ILE A 10 1.34 1.10 -1.06
N ILE A 11 1.62 2.40 -1.01
CA ILE A 11 2.27 3.14 -2.09
C ILE A 11 3.61 3.61 -1.55
N GLU A 12 4.67 3.38 -2.31
CA GLU A 12 6.00 3.87 -1.98
C GLU A 12 6.59 4.68 -3.12
N ASN A 13 7.48 5.60 -2.77
CA ASN A 13 8.27 6.34 -3.74
C ASN A 13 9.75 6.25 -3.33
N GLY A 14 10.57 5.69 -4.22
CA GLY A 14 12.01 5.58 -4.01
C GLY A 14 12.73 5.27 -5.30
N SER A 15 13.63 6.17 -5.69
CA SER A 15 14.39 6.05 -6.94
C SER A 15 15.61 5.13 -6.81
N TRP A 16 15.97 4.72 -5.58
CA TRP A 16 17.11 3.84 -5.32
C TRP A 16 16.91 3.02 -4.06
N ALA A 17 17.20 1.71 -4.16
CA ALA A 17 17.15 0.74 -3.06
C ALA A 17 15.93 0.93 -2.14
N VAL A 18 14.74 1.05 -2.72
CA VAL A 18 13.51 1.36 -1.99
C VAL A 18 13.17 0.25 -1.00
N LYS A 19 12.89 0.63 0.25
CA LYS A 19 12.54 -0.29 1.35
C LYS A 19 11.35 0.21 2.17
N SER A 20 10.83 1.39 1.86
CA SER A 20 9.79 2.02 2.68
C SER A 20 8.53 1.17 2.70
N GLY A 21 8.09 0.60 1.58
CA GLY A 21 6.95 -0.30 1.53
C GLY A 21 7.12 -1.56 2.37
N ASP A 22 8.32 -2.16 2.37
CA ASP A 22 8.63 -3.35 3.17
C ASP A 22 8.58 -3.04 4.67
N LEU A 23 9.14 -1.90 5.07
CA LEU A 23 9.14 -1.45 6.46
C LEU A 23 7.72 -1.10 6.93
N MET A 24 6.93 -0.44 6.08
CA MET A 24 5.51 -0.13 6.37
C MET A 24 4.69 -1.41 6.50
N GLN A 25 4.85 -2.37 5.59
CA GLN A 25 4.14 -3.65 5.67
C GLN A 25 4.53 -4.44 6.92
N LYS A 26 5.83 -4.49 7.24
CA LYS A 26 6.32 -5.13 8.46
C LYS A 26 5.72 -4.49 9.72
N PHE A 27 5.63 -3.17 9.78
CA PHE A 27 5.02 -2.46 10.89
C PHE A 27 3.52 -2.80 11.01
N VAL A 28 2.76 -2.73 9.91
CA VAL A 28 1.32 -3.04 9.94
C VAL A 28 1.08 -4.49 10.37
N ASN A 29 1.87 -5.44 9.87
CA ASN A 29 1.70 -6.86 10.20
C ASN A 29 2.09 -7.20 11.64
N ASN A 30 3.13 -6.56 12.20
CA ASN A 30 3.69 -6.95 13.47
C ASN A 30 3.17 -6.11 14.65
N GLU A 31 2.91 -4.83 14.43
CA GLU A 31 2.58 -3.87 15.50
C GLU A 31 1.07 -3.59 15.59
N LEU A 32 0.31 -3.82 14.51
CA LEU A 32 -1.14 -3.58 14.48
C LEU A 32 -1.92 -4.89 14.53
N LYS A 33 -3.02 -4.89 15.29
CA LYS A 33 -3.86 -6.07 15.47
C LYS A 33 -4.99 -6.11 14.47
N ASN A 34 -5.22 -7.29 13.90
CA ASN A 34 -6.31 -7.59 12.97
C ASN A 34 -6.35 -6.62 11.78
N MET A 35 -5.21 -6.45 11.13
CA MET A 35 -5.09 -5.66 9.90
C MET A 35 -4.95 -6.55 8.69
N THR A 36 -5.39 -6.04 7.55
CA THR A 36 -5.19 -6.67 6.24
C THR A 36 -4.36 -5.72 5.39
N VAL A 37 -3.27 -6.21 4.81
CA VAL A 37 -2.50 -5.46 3.82
C VAL A 37 -2.79 -6.08 2.46
N LEU A 38 -3.24 -5.26 1.50
CA LEU A 38 -3.45 -5.70 0.12
C LEU A 38 -2.10 -6.10 -0.50
N ASN A 39 -2.13 -7.12 -1.35
CA ASN A 39 -0.92 -7.58 -2.04
C ASN A 39 -0.50 -6.61 -3.13
N GLU A 40 -1.46 -5.88 -3.72
CA GLU A 40 -1.22 -4.83 -4.68
C GLU A 40 -0.44 -3.67 -4.04
N ARG A 41 0.74 -3.39 -4.58
CA ARG A 41 1.64 -2.31 -4.15
C ARG A 41 2.02 -1.46 -5.35
N LEU A 42 1.96 -0.14 -5.18
CA LEU A 42 2.41 0.81 -6.19
C LEU A 42 3.77 1.37 -5.79
N SER A 43 4.77 1.17 -6.63
CA SER A 43 6.13 1.73 -6.43
C SER A 43 6.41 2.81 -7.48
N LEU A 44 6.78 3.99 -7.00
CA LEU A 44 7.15 5.15 -7.81
C LEU A 44 8.66 5.40 -7.73
N ALA A 45 9.24 5.93 -8.80
CA ALA A 45 10.61 6.41 -8.81
C ALA A 45 10.60 7.92 -9.06
N SER A 46 10.85 8.71 -8.01
CA SER A 46 10.81 10.17 -7.99
C SER A 46 9.40 10.77 -8.10
N SER A 47 8.68 10.51 -9.18
CA SER A 47 7.36 11.10 -9.44
C SER A 47 6.43 10.12 -10.15
N MET A 48 5.12 10.33 -10.01
CA MET A 48 4.11 9.54 -10.72
C MET A 48 4.03 9.97 -12.19
N GLY A 49 4.45 9.09 -13.09
CA GLY A 49 4.22 9.23 -14.52
C GLY A 49 2.79 8.86 -14.91
N THR A 50 2.38 9.24 -16.12
CA THR A 50 1.03 8.92 -16.64
C THR A 50 0.82 7.42 -16.87
N ASP A 51 1.91 6.68 -17.07
CA ASP A 51 1.96 5.22 -17.19
C ASP A 51 1.51 4.51 -15.89
N LYS A 52 1.72 5.14 -14.74
CA LYS A 52 1.34 4.60 -13.43
C LYS A 52 -0.10 4.87 -13.03
N ARG A 53 -0.84 5.62 -13.84
CA ARG A 53 -2.24 5.96 -13.55
C ARG A 53 -3.14 4.72 -13.52
N THR A 54 -2.96 3.80 -14.46
CA THR A 54 -3.74 2.56 -14.52
C THR A 54 -3.48 1.66 -13.31
N GLU A 55 -2.22 1.56 -12.86
CA GLU A 55 -1.87 0.81 -11.65
C GLU A 55 -2.48 1.44 -10.38
N LEU A 56 -2.53 2.78 -10.32
CA LEU A 56 -3.19 3.50 -9.23
C LEU A 56 -4.71 3.27 -9.23
N GLU A 57 -5.35 3.30 -10.40
CA GLU A 57 -6.78 3.04 -10.54
C GLU A 57 -7.11 1.59 -10.13
N ALA A 58 -6.32 0.61 -10.58
CA ALA A 58 -6.46 -0.78 -10.16
C ALA A 58 -6.29 -0.96 -8.64
N LEU A 59 -5.34 -0.24 -8.03
CA LEU A 59 -5.16 -0.27 -6.57
C LEU A 59 -6.37 0.32 -5.84
N ALA A 60 -6.97 1.39 -6.37
CA ALA A 60 -8.18 1.98 -5.81
C ALA A 60 -9.38 1.01 -5.88
N ASP A 61 -9.54 0.31 -7.01
CA ASP A 61 -10.57 -0.71 -7.18
C ASP A 61 -10.38 -1.88 -6.20
N ALA A 62 -9.14 -2.35 -6.00
CA ALA A 62 -8.84 -3.40 -5.03
C ALA A 62 -9.20 -2.99 -3.59
N ILE A 63 -8.96 -1.72 -3.22
CA ILE A 63 -9.40 -1.18 -1.92
C ILE A 63 -10.93 -1.21 -1.81
N LEU A 64 -11.63 -0.73 -2.84
CA LEU A 64 -13.10 -0.72 -2.89
C LEU A 64 -13.69 -2.13 -2.77
N GLU A 65 -13.10 -3.12 -3.44
CA GLU A 65 -13.52 -4.52 -3.34
C GLU A 65 -13.28 -5.09 -1.95
N SER A 66 -12.16 -4.74 -1.30
CA SER A 66 -11.83 -5.19 0.05
C SER A 66 -12.76 -4.64 1.16
N MET A 67 -13.57 -3.63 0.84
CA MET A 67 -14.50 -2.99 1.77
C MET A 67 -15.93 -3.55 1.71
N LYS A 68 -16.20 -4.47 0.78
CA LYS A 68 -17.49 -5.17 0.67
C LYS A 68 -17.59 -6.29 1.72
#